data_AF-A0A317EQG5-F1
#
_entry.id   AF-A0A317EQG5-F1
#
_cell.length_a   1.000
_cell.length_b   1.000
_cell.length_c   1.000
_cell.angle_alpha   90.00
_cell.angle_beta   90.00
_cell.angle_gamma   90.00
#
_symmetry.space_group_name_H-M   'P 1'
#
loop_
_entity.id
_entity.type
_entity.pdbx_description
1 polymer ?
#
loop_
_entity_poly.entity_id
_entity_poly.type
_entity_poly.pdbx_seq_one_letter_code
_entity_poly.pdbx_strand_id
1 'polypeptide(L)'
;MTTQQPDTQAKKSGLSNIILIIGLSILLCGEAYYGYRLRQNSIEKEQIKEDYSMVNNITFGLFSVNQWRDKISEVVNRQVTDFKMTAKQKKELQKEVENQLHGLVSKTFAQINKPQKSLKGKLTKFAVKQFVDPKKIQAQVPSFAKTIITKINSPASTKRLKSIATSKLNQLEQETYDSTEVANDAVIKYISKKYHVADPVEFNDRINTRLAFINKATYNSSLAMLACVVVALGLWLIMRKHVRLHTTLFVMSLLFAFVLLVVGTTAPIIEVDARIHALNFSILGEKIAFENQVLFYQSKSIIGIIEVLIKQPKPDSVVIGALLLLFVIILPILRLTAKGIHILANDRIRKNGVLRYLAFESGKWDMADVMVVGILMTYIGLNGILKSQLSNLEIHNDVLNTMTENNTALQPGYFVFVGYVVYAIILSVILKRITPNDTII
;
A
#
# COMPACT_ATOMS: atom_id res chain seq x y z
N MET A 1 45.16 3.05 -70.53
CA MET A 1 45.92 3.38 -69.30
C MET A 1 45.07 4.31 -68.44
N THR A 2 44.62 3.78 -67.31
CA THR A 2 44.34 4.46 -66.03
C THR A 2 43.66 5.83 -66.02
N THR A 3 42.34 5.82 -65.99
CA THR A 3 41.52 6.86 -65.34
C THR A 3 41.56 6.66 -63.82
N GLN A 4 42.24 7.53 -63.10
CA GLN A 4 42.13 7.66 -61.65
C GLN A 4 40.93 8.55 -61.30
N GLN A 5 39.96 7.98 -60.58
CA GLN A 5 39.01 8.74 -59.75
C GLN A 5 39.25 8.33 -58.29
N PRO A 6 39.81 9.22 -57.45
CA PRO A 6 39.63 9.09 -56.01
C PRO A 6 39.42 10.46 -55.36
N ASP A 7 38.17 10.89 -55.17
CA ASP A 7 37.90 11.95 -54.16
C ASP A 7 36.44 12.00 -53.64
N THR A 8 35.52 11.26 -54.26
CA THR A 8 34.09 11.30 -53.88
C THR A 8 33.72 10.35 -52.72
N GLN A 9 34.57 9.36 -52.38
CA GLN A 9 34.27 8.36 -51.33
C GLN A 9 34.61 8.82 -49.90
N ALA A 10 35.61 9.67 -49.71
CA ALA A 10 36.03 10.12 -48.37
C ALA A 10 35.05 11.13 -47.74
N LYS A 11 34.48 12.04 -48.54
CA LYS A 11 33.49 13.03 -48.09
C LYS A 11 32.14 12.40 -47.73
N LYS A 12 31.71 11.35 -48.45
CA LYS A 12 30.45 10.63 -48.19
C LYS A 12 30.46 9.87 -46.85
N SER A 13 31.61 9.40 -46.35
CA SER A 13 31.65 8.64 -45.10
C SER A 13 31.56 9.51 -43.84
N GLY A 14 32.05 10.75 -43.88
CA GLY A 14 31.89 11.69 -42.76
C GLY A 14 30.43 12.08 -42.55
N LEU A 15 29.71 12.36 -43.64
CA LEU A 15 28.28 12.68 -43.61
C LEU A 15 27.44 11.53 -43.02
N SER A 16 27.73 10.27 -43.37
CA SER A 16 27.01 9.11 -42.81
C SER A 16 27.20 8.97 -41.29
N ASN A 17 28.40 9.21 -40.77
CA ASN A 17 28.66 9.18 -39.32
C ASN A 17 27.92 10.33 -38.62
N ILE A 18 27.91 11.53 -39.20
CA ILE A 18 27.21 12.69 -38.64
C ILE A 18 25.71 12.45 -38.58
N ILE A 19 25.10 11.96 -39.65
CA ILE A 19 23.67 11.63 -39.70
C ILE A 19 23.32 10.56 -38.66
N LEU A 20 24.16 9.53 -38.54
CA LEU A 20 23.99 8.48 -37.53
C LEU A 20 24.05 9.03 -36.10
N ILE A 21 25.03 9.87 -35.80
CA ILE A 21 25.17 10.53 -34.50
C ILE A 21 23.92 11.35 -34.21
N ILE A 22 23.47 12.19 -35.14
CA ILE A 22 22.27 13.00 -34.95
C ILE A 22 21.05 12.14 -34.67
N GLY A 23 20.83 11.08 -35.46
CA GLY A 23 19.69 10.17 -35.27
C GLY A 23 19.72 9.45 -33.92
N LEU A 24 20.88 8.92 -33.52
CA LEU A 24 21.05 8.25 -32.22
C LEU A 24 21.00 9.22 -31.06
N SER A 25 21.48 10.44 -31.21
CA SER A 25 21.39 11.49 -30.20
C SER A 25 19.94 11.89 -29.96
N ILE A 26 19.11 12.03 -31.00
CA ILE A 26 17.66 12.28 -30.84
C ILE A 26 17.01 11.14 -30.06
N LEU A 27 17.33 9.89 -30.42
CA LEU A 27 16.80 8.71 -29.75
C LEU A 27 17.25 8.62 -28.28
N LEU A 28 18.52 8.96 -28.00
CA LEU A 28 19.10 9.01 -26.65
C LEU A 28 18.47 10.12 -25.81
N CYS A 29 18.25 11.30 -26.39
CA CYS A 29 17.52 12.38 -25.73
C CYS A 29 16.08 11.96 -25.42
N GLY A 30 15.42 11.23 -26.32
CA GLY A 30 14.12 10.63 -26.08
C GLY A 30 14.13 9.67 -24.89
N GLU A 31 15.07 8.72 -24.87
CA GLU A 31 15.24 7.78 -23.75
C GLU A 31 15.51 8.51 -22.42
N ALA A 32 16.43 9.47 -22.41
CA ALA A 32 16.75 10.25 -21.22
C ALA A 32 15.54 11.08 -20.73
N TYR A 33 14.76 11.65 -21.65
CA TYR A 33 13.52 12.37 -21.33
C TYR A 33 12.47 11.44 -20.71
N TYR A 34 12.22 10.26 -21.30
CA TYR A 34 11.31 9.28 -20.73
C TYR A 34 11.83 8.70 -19.40
N GLY A 35 13.13 8.54 -19.24
CA GLY A 35 13.77 8.15 -17.98
C GLY A 35 13.61 9.18 -16.88
N TYR A 36 13.79 10.47 -17.21
CA TYR A 36 13.53 11.56 -16.28
C TYR A 36 12.05 11.62 -15.89
N ARG A 37 11.14 11.53 -16.86
CA ARG A 37 9.70 11.51 -16.62
C ARG A 37 9.27 10.31 -15.78
N LEU A 38 9.85 9.14 -16.05
CA LEU A 38 9.62 7.93 -15.26
C LEU A 38 10.03 8.14 -13.80
N ARG A 39 11.21 8.71 -13.56
CA ARG A 39 11.71 9.00 -12.21
C ARG A 39 10.82 10.00 -11.48
N GLN A 40 10.48 11.13 -12.11
CA GLN A 40 9.63 12.16 -11.52
C GLN A 40 8.25 11.59 -11.13
N ASN A 41 7.59 10.92 -12.08
CA ASN A 41 6.29 10.30 -11.83
C ASN A 41 6.35 9.22 -10.74
N SER A 42 7.46 8.49 -10.66
CA SER A 42 7.62 7.44 -9.64
C SER A 42 7.81 8.02 -8.24
N ILE A 43 8.57 9.12 -8.09
CA ILE A 43 8.73 9.84 -6.81
C ILE A 43 7.38 10.42 -6.38
N GLU A 44 6.65 11.04 -7.30
CA GLU A 44 5.31 11.57 -7.02
C GLU A 44 4.35 10.45 -6.58
N LYS A 45 4.36 9.31 -7.29
CA LYS A 45 3.57 8.13 -6.93
C LYS A 45 3.92 7.62 -5.53
N GLU A 46 5.20 7.48 -5.22
CA GLU A 46 5.69 7.00 -3.93
C GLU A 46 5.16 7.90 -2.80
N GLN A 47 5.37 9.22 -2.91
CA GLN A 47 4.92 10.19 -1.91
C GLN A 47 3.39 10.17 -1.72
N ILE A 48 2.64 10.17 -2.82
CA ILE A 48 1.18 10.14 -2.76
C ILE A 48 0.67 8.88 -2.07
N LYS A 49 1.27 7.72 -2.38
CA LYS A 49 0.86 6.45 -1.77
C LYS A 49 1.32 6.34 -0.31
N GLU A 50 2.47 6.89 0.06
CA GLU A 50 2.90 7.00 1.46
C GLU A 50 1.89 7.85 2.25
N ASP A 51 1.54 9.04 1.75
CA ASP A 51 0.53 9.89 2.38
C ASP A 51 -0.85 9.19 2.45
N TYR A 52 -1.26 8.52 1.37
CA TYR A 52 -2.49 7.73 1.35
C TYR A 52 -2.49 6.62 2.41
N SER A 53 -1.37 5.91 2.56
CA SER A 53 -1.21 4.84 3.54
C SER A 53 -1.19 5.34 4.98
N MET A 54 -0.74 6.59 5.19
CA MET A 54 -0.73 7.24 6.50
C MET A 54 -2.16 7.62 6.92
N VAL A 55 -2.95 8.21 6.01
CA VAL A 55 -4.35 8.59 6.29
C VAL A 55 -5.22 7.37 6.52
N ASN A 56 -5.09 6.36 5.66
CA ASN A 56 -5.91 5.16 5.70
C ASN A 56 -5.26 4.04 6.55
N ASN A 57 -4.31 4.39 7.43
CA ASN A 57 -3.64 3.41 8.27
C ASN A 57 -4.64 2.77 9.24
N ILE A 58 -4.52 1.45 9.44
CA ILE A 58 -5.36 0.70 10.39
C ILE A 58 -5.37 1.29 11.81
N THR A 59 -4.27 1.93 12.21
CA THR A 59 -4.13 2.62 13.50
C THR A 59 -5.20 3.70 13.69
N PHE A 60 -5.47 4.50 12.66
CA PHE A 60 -6.45 5.59 12.72
C PHE A 60 -7.87 5.14 12.40
N GLY A 61 -8.04 3.95 11.82
CA GLY A 61 -9.33 3.35 11.52
C GLY A 61 -9.72 2.27 12.53
N LEU A 62 -9.47 1.00 12.21
CA LEU A 62 -9.93 -0.14 13.03
C LEU A 62 -9.42 -0.12 14.47
N PHE A 63 -8.21 0.38 14.72
CA PHE A 63 -7.64 0.44 16.08
C PHE A 63 -7.99 1.74 16.82
N SER A 64 -8.72 2.66 16.18
CA SER A 64 -9.14 3.92 16.80
C SER A 64 -10.43 3.74 17.60
N VAL A 65 -10.36 4.00 18.91
CA VAL A 65 -11.53 4.00 19.81
C VAL A 65 -12.57 5.02 19.35
N ASN A 66 -12.12 6.18 18.84
CA ASN A 66 -13.00 7.25 18.38
C ASN A 66 -13.80 6.84 17.13
N GLN A 67 -13.18 6.15 16.18
CA GLN A 67 -13.87 5.63 15.00
C GLN A 67 -14.95 4.60 15.38
N TRP A 68 -14.64 3.71 16.33
CA TRP A 68 -15.62 2.78 16.88
C TRP A 68 -16.75 3.49 17.62
N ARG A 69 -16.44 4.50 18.44
CA ARG A 69 -17.43 5.33 19.12
C ARG A 69 -18.38 5.96 18.12
N ASP A 70 -17.88 6.61 17.07
CA ASP A 70 -18.71 7.35 16.12
C ASP A 70 -19.66 6.40 15.38
N LYS A 71 -19.14 5.26 14.90
CA LYS A 71 -19.94 4.22 14.23
C LYS A 71 -20.95 3.55 15.17
N ILE A 72 -20.57 3.21 16.41
CA ILE A 72 -21.50 2.63 17.40
C ILE A 72 -22.54 3.65 17.85
N SER A 73 -22.14 4.90 18.08
CA SER A 73 -23.03 6.00 18.45
C SER A 73 -24.09 6.20 17.37
N GLU A 74 -23.70 6.16 16.10
CA GLU A 74 -24.65 6.23 14.98
C GLU A 74 -25.66 5.07 15.00
N VAL A 75 -25.19 3.83 15.19
CA VAL A 75 -26.08 2.65 15.29
C VAL A 75 -27.02 2.75 16.48
N VAL A 76 -26.52 3.10 17.66
CA VAL A 76 -27.33 3.29 18.86
C VAL A 76 -28.33 4.43 18.66
N ASN A 77 -27.93 5.53 18.03
CA ASN A 77 -28.81 6.65 17.74
C ASN A 77 -29.95 6.26 16.82
N ARG A 78 -29.69 5.48 15.75
CA ARG A 78 -30.74 4.95 14.86
C ARG A 78 -31.67 4.01 15.62
N GLN A 79 -31.13 2.99 16.27
CA GLN A 79 -31.91 1.97 16.98
C GLN A 79 -32.75 2.53 18.13
N VAL A 80 -32.24 3.49 18.90
CA VAL A 80 -32.98 4.13 20.00
C VAL A 80 -34.06 5.10 19.48
N THR A 81 -33.81 5.77 18.36
CA THR A 81 -34.80 6.66 17.73
C THR A 81 -35.92 5.85 17.08
N ASP A 82 -35.59 4.71 16.50
CA ASP A 82 -36.50 3.77 15.86
C ASP A 82 -37.10 2.75 16.84
N PHE A 83 -36.87 2.91 18.15
CA PHE A 83 -37.48 2.09 19.20
C PHE A 83 -38.99 2.35 19.26
N LYS A 84 -39.73 1.70 18.35
CA LYS A 84 -41.19 1.68 18.31
C LYS A 84 -41.63 0.22 18.32
N MET A 85 -41.98 -0.27 19.51
CA MET A 85 -42.54 -1.61 19.65
C MET A 85 -43.85 -1.72 18.87
N THR A 86 -43.97 -2.75 18.03
CA THR A 86 -45.22 -3.10 17.35
C THR A 86 -46.33 -3.43 18.36
N ALA A 87 -47.59 -3.34 17.96
CA ALA A 87 -48.72 -3.65 18.84
C ALA A 87 -48.64 -5.10 19.41
N LYS A 88 -48.11 -6.04 18.62
CA LYS A 88 -47.88 -7.42 19.03
C LYS A 88 -46.79 -7.51 20.11
N GLN A 89 -45.63 -6.88 19.89
CA GLN A 89 -44.54 -6.85 20.86
C GLN A 89 -44.95 -6.14 22.16
N LYS A 90 -45.75 -5.07 22.09
CA LYS A 90 -46.28 -4.40 23.29
C LYS A 90 -47.16 -5.33 24.13
N LYS A 91 -48.02 -6.12 23.47
CA LYS A 91 -48.92 -7.06 24.15
C LYS A 91 -48.16 -8.23 24.77
N GLU A 92 -47.15 -8.75 24.08
CA GLU A 92 -46.27 -9.81 24.60
C GLU A 92 -45.44 -9.33 25.79
N LEU A 93 -44.81 -8.15 25.69
CA LEU A 93 -44.03 -7.58 26.79
C LEU A 93 -44.92 -7.22 27.99
N GLN A 94 -46.13 -6.70 27.73
CA GLN A 94 -47.11 -6.44 28.79
C GLN A 94 -47.44 -7.73 29.54
N LYS A 95 -47.70 -8.83 28.83
CA LYS A 95 -48.02 -10.12 29.44
C LYS A 95 -46.87 -10.64 30.31
N GLU A 96 -45.63 -10.46 29.86
CA GLU A 96 -44.46 -10.87 30.65
C GLU A 96 -44.29 -10.00 31.91
N VAL A 97 -44.45 -8.68 31.78
CA VAL A 97 -44.43 -7.75 32.93
C VAL A 97 -45.57 -8.08 33.91
N GLU A 98 -46.76 -8.41 33.41
CA GLU A 98 -47.89 -8.87 34.24
C GLU A 98 -47.53 -10.13 35.01
N ASN A 99 -46.96 -11.14 34.35
CA ASN A 99 -46.53 -12.38 34.99
C ASN A 99 -45.50 -12.13 36.11
N GLN A 100 -44.50 -11.28 35.86
CA GLN A 100 -43.50 -10.93 36.87
C GLN A 100 -44.10 -10.16 38.04
N LEU A 101 -44.98 -9.19 37.77
CA LEU A 101 -45.66 -8.44 38.82
C LEU A 101 -46.60 -9.33 39.65
N HIS A 102 -47.34 -10.25 39.02
CA HIS A 102 -48.12 -11.26 39.73
C HIS A 102 -47.24 -12.18 40.58
N GLY A 103 -46.08 -12.59 40.06
CA GLY A 103 -45.07 -13.36 40.77
C GLY A 103 -44.49 -12.62 41.99
N LEU A 104 -44.18 -11.33 41.85
CA LEU A 104 -43.69 -10.49 42.95
C LEU A 104 -44.78 -10.29 44.01
N VAL A 105 -45.99 -9.92 43.60
CA VAL A 105 -47.12 -9.73 44.52
C VAL A 105 -47.40 -11.02 45.31
N SER A 106 -47.49 -12.16 44.63
CA SER A 106 -47.73 -13.46 45.28
C SER A 106 -46.60 -13.87 46.21
N LYS A 107 -45.32 -13.72 45.82
CA LYS A 107 -44.16 -13.99 46.70
C LYS A 107 -44.16 -13.08 47.93
N THR A 108 -44.44 -11.79 47.75
CA THR A 108 -44.51 -10.82 48.85
C THR A 108 -45.63 -11.18 49.83
N PHE A 109 -46.84 -11.49 49.35
CA PHE A 109 -47.94 -11.93 50.22
C PHE A 109 -47.66 -13.30 50.87
N ALA A 110 -47.03 -14.24 50.17
CA ALA A 110 -46.61 -15.52 50.75
C ALA A 110 -45.58 -15.31 51.88
N GLN A 111 -44.63 -14.39 51.72
CA GLN A 111 -43.62 -14.08 52.72
C GLN A 111 -44.20 -13.35 53.93
N ILE A 112 -45.15 -12.43 53.73
CA ILE A 112 -45.90 -11.77 54.81
C ILE A 112 -46.80 -12.77 55.55
N ASN A 113 -47.37 -13.76 54.83
CA ASN A 113 -48.24 -14.77 55.41
C ASN A 113 -47.49 -15.89 56.16
N LYS A 114 -46.19 -16.10 55.92
CA LYS A 114 -45.36 -17.04 56.69
C LYS A 114 -45.39 -16.70 58.20
N PRO A 115 -45.24 -17.70 59.09
CA PRO A 115 -45.21 -17.46 60.53
C PRO A 115 -44.03 -16.56 60.91
N GLN A 116 -44.32 -15.38 61.46
CA GLN A 116 -43.33 -14.37 61.85
C GLN A 116 -42.93 -14.56 63.32
N LYS A 117 -41.62 -14.70 63.59
CA LYS A 117 -41.09 -14.90 64.95
C LYS A 117 -41.00 -13.62 65.78
N SER A 118 -41.01 -12.44 65.16
CA SER A 118 -40.86 -11.13 65.85
C SER A 118 -42.20 -10.42 66.09
N LEU A 119 -42.31 -9.67 67.20
CA LEU A 119 -43.49 -8.84 67.54
C LEU A 119 -43.79 -7.80 66.45
N LYS A 120 -42.76 -7.14 65.91
CA LYS A 120 -42.87 -6.21 64.78
C LYS A 120 -43.48 -6.88 63.54
N GLY A 121 -43.01 -8.08 63.19
CA GLY A 121 -43.53 -8.83 62.03
C GLY A 121 -45.00 -9.24 62.18
N LYS A 122 -45.46 -9.54 63.40
CA LYS A 122 -46.87 -9.84 63.69
C LYS A 122 -47.77 -8.61 63.52
N LEU A 123 -47.33 -7.43 64.00
CA LEU A 123 -48.05 -6.16 63.81
C LEU A 123 -48.12 -5.77 62.33
N THR A 124 -47.03 -5.92 61.58
CA THR A 124 -47.01 -5.65 60.13
C THR A 124 -47.93 -6.60 59.36
N LYS A 125 -47.92 -7.90 59.69
CA LYS A 125 -48.84 -8.88 59.10
C LYS A 125 -50.31 -8.54 59.37
N PHE A 126 -50.63 -8.14 60.61
CA PHE A 126 -51.99 -7.75 60.98
C PHE A 126 -52.46 -6.52 60.21
N ALA A 127 -51.63 -5.47 60.14
CA ALA A 127 -51.93 -4.26 59.38
C ALA A 127 -52.13 -4.55 57.88
N VAL A 128 -51.26 -5.36 57.27
CA VAL A 128 -51.40 -5.72 55.85
C VAL A 128 -52.67 -6.54 55.62
N LYS A 129 -53.01 -7.50 56.49
CA LYS A 129 -54.21 -8.33 56.35
C LYS A 129 -55.52 -7.53 56.51
N GLN A 130 -55.54 -6.51 57.37
CA GLN A 130 -56.73 -5.72 57.65
C GLN A 130 -56.96 -4.60 56.61
N PHE A 131 -55.89 -3.99 56.11
CA PHE A 131 -55.98 -2.81 55.25
C PHE A 131 -55.66 -3.07 53.78
N VAL A 132 -55.10 -4.24 53.42
CA VAL A 132 -54.71 -4.56 52.04
C VAL A 132 -55.27 -5.91 51.60
N ASP A 133 -56.17 -5.89 50.61
CA ASP A 133 -56.71 -7.10 50.00
C ASP A 133 -55.76 -7.60 48.88
N PRO A 134 -55.16 -8.80 49.01
CA PRO A 134 -54.26 -9.36 48.00
C PRO A 134 -54.92 -9.48 46.62
N LYS A 135 -56.22 -9.81 46.58
CA LYS A 135 -56.96 -9.96 45.31
C LYS A 135 -57.13 -8.62 44.61
N LYS A 136 -57.35 -7.54 45.36
CA LYS A 136 -57.44 -6.17 44.79
C LYS A 136 -56.11 -5.70 44.23
N ILE A 137 -54.99 -5.99 44.90
CA ILE A 137 -53.64 -5.66 44.40
C ILE A 137 -53.35 -6.48 43.14
N GLN A 138 -53.69 -7.77 43.14
CA GLN A 138 -53.48 -8.64 41.99
C GLN A 138 -54.34 -8.21 40.77
N ALA A 139 -55.57 -7.73 41.00
CA ALA A 139 -56.45 -7.21 39.95
C ALA A 139 -55.95 -5.90 39.31
N GLN A 140 -55.09 -5.13 40.00
CA GLN A 140 -54.51 -3.89 39.45
C GLN A 140 -53.21 -4.12 38.66
N VAL A 141 -52.60 -5.30 38.77
CA VAL A 141 -51.35 -5.65 38.06
C VAL A 141 -51.42 -5.37 36.54
N PRO A 142 -52.49 -5.73 35.81
CA PRO A 142 -52.59 -5.41 34.38
C PRO A 142 -52.57 -3.91 34.07
N SER A 143 -53.19 -3.09 34.92
CA SER A 143 -53.18 -1.63 34.79
C SER A 143 -51.79 -1.04 35.04
N PHE A 144 -51.07 -1.54 36.05
CA PHE A 144 -49.69 -1.16 36.33
C PHE A 144 -48.75 -1.58 35.20
N ALA A 145 -48.86 -2.81 34.70
CA ALA A 145 -48.08 -3.31 33.57
C ALA A 145 -48.32 -2.45 32.32
N LYS A 146 -49.57 -2.15 31.99
CA LYS A 146 -49.93 -1.25 30.88
C LYS A 146 -49.31 0.15 31.06
N THR A 147 -49.36 0.70 32.26
CA THR A 147 -48.78 2.01 32.59
C THR A 147 -47.26 2.00 32.46
N ILE A 148 -46.59 0.94 32.94
CA ILE A 148 -45.14 0.74 32.81
C ILE A 148 -44.73 0.66 31.34
N ILE A 149 -45.40 -0.18 30.54
CA ILE A 149 -45.14 -0.33 29.09
C ILE A 149 -45.37 0.98 28.35
N THR A 150 -46.44 1.72 28.70
CA THR A 150 -46.75 3.02 28.09
C THR A 150 -45.70 4.07 28.45
N LYS A 151 -45.24 4.09 29.70
CA LYS A 151 -44.21 5.02 30.16
C LYS A 151 -42.85 4.68 29.54
N ILE A 152 -42.48 3.41 29.43
CA ILE A 152 -41.22 2.97 28.78
C ILE A 152 -41.21 3.35 27.30
N ASN A 153 -42.34 3.20 26.59
CA ASN A 153 -42.49 3.60 25.19
C ASN A 153 -42.76 5.10 24.97
N SER A 154 -42.70 5.94 26.02
CA SER A 154 -42.96 7.38 25.88
C SER A 154 -41.73 8.13 25.34
N PRO A 155 -41.92 9.25 24.61
CA PRO A 155 -40.81 10.06 24.08
C PRO A 155 -39.80 10.51 25.13
N ALA A 156 -40.26 10.74 26.37
CA ALA A 156 -39.41 11.12 27.48
C ALA A 156 -38.49 9.98 27.95
N SER A 157 -38.99 8.73 27.96
CA SER A 157 -38.20 7.56 28.36
C SER A 157 -37.20 7.17 27.28
N THR A 158 -37.57 7.20 26.00
CA THR A 158 -36.61 7.02 24.89
C THR A 158 -35.53 8.09 24.91
N LYS A 159 -35.87 9.37 25.16
CA LYS A 159 -34.89 10.45 25.33
C LYS A 159 -33.94 10.18 26.50
N ARG A 160 -34.46 9.67 27.62
CA ARG A 160 -33.64 9.32 28.80
C ARG A 160 -32.73 8.12 28.53
N LEU A 161 -33.23 7.07 27.86
CA LEU A 161 -32.44 5.91 27.44
C LEU A 161 -31.32 6.31 26.48
N LYS A 162 -31.63 7.16 25.49
CA LYS A 162 -30.63 7.77 24.59
C LYS A 162 -29.55 8.50 25.38
N SER A 163 -29.94 9.37 26.30
CA SER A 163 -29.00 10.13 27.14
C SER A 163 -28.10 9.22 27.97
N ILE A 164 -28.64 8.13 28.54
CA ILE A 164 -27.85 7.18 29.33
C ILE A 164 -26.87 6.44 28.41
N ALA A 165 -27.32 5.92 27.28
CA ALA A 165 -26.48 5.20 26.33
C ALA A 165 -25.33 6.08 25.81
N THR A 166 -25.63 7.31 25.36
CA THR A 166 -24.61 8.27 24.92
C THR A 166 -23.66 8.66 26.06
N SER A 167 -24.18 8.90 27.28
CA SER A 167 -23.32 9.23 28.42
C SER A 167 -22.35 8.11 28.79
N LYS A 168 -22.77 6.84 28.70
CA LYS A 168 -21.92 5.68 28.98
C LYS A 168 -20.91 5.43 27.88
N LEU A 169 -21.28 5.67 26.63
CA LEU A 169 -20.33 5.63 25.51
C LEU A 169 -19.25 6.70 25.66
N ASN A 170 -19.62 7.95 25.99
CA ASN A 170 -18.68 9.03 26.23
C ASN A 170 -17.81 8.80 27.48
N GLN A 171 -18.35 8.15 28.52
CA GLN A 171 -17.57 7.78 29.70
C GLN A 171 -16.49 6.74 29.34
N LEU A 172 -16.84 5.71 28.55
CA LEU A 172 -15.89 4.70 28.09
C LEU A 172 -14.78 5.32 27.22
N GLU A 173 -15.10 6.34 26.43
CA GLU A 173 -14.10 7.10 25.67
C GLU A 173 -13.10 7.81 26.58
N GLN A 174 -13.57 8.55 27.59
CA GLN A 174 -12.68 9.27 28.51
C GLN A 174 -11.78 8.33 29.31
N GLU A 175 -12.30 7.16 29.67
CA GLU A 175 -11.54 6.12 30.37
C GLU A 175 -10.56 5.38 29.42
N THR A 176 -10.79 5.42 28.11
CA THR A 176 -9.98 4.75 27.07
C THR A 176 -9.30 5.76 26.14
N TYR A 177 -9.06 6.99 26.63
CA TYR A 177 -8.49 8.07 25.83
C TYR A 177 -7.16 7.63 25.23
N ASP A 178 -7.09 7.61 23.91
CA ASP A 178 -5.93 7.10 23.18
C ASP A 178 -5.16 8.25 22.49
N SER A 179 -3.85 8.16 22.57
CA SER A 179 -2.86 9.00 21.86
C SER A 179 -3.09 9.08 20.35
N THR A 180 -3.84 8.13 19.80
CA THR A 180 -4.23 8.02 18.40
C THR A 180 -5.03 9.23 17.88
N GLU A 181 -5.80 9.93 18.72
CA GLU A 181 -6.58 11.11 18.29
C GLU A 181 -5.68 12.29 17.91
N VAL A 182 -4.70 12.62 18.77
CA VAL A 182 -3.74 13.71 18.52
C VAL A 182 -2.93 13.43 17.26
N ALA A 183 -2.53 12.17 17.05
CA ALA A 183 -1.82 11.75 15.86
C ALA A 183 -2.71 11.83 14.61
N ASN A 184 -3.96 11.38 14.68
CA ASN A 184 -4.92 11.46 13.57
C ASN A 184 -5.19 12.91 13.15
N ASP A 185 -5.41 13.81 14.11
CA ASP A 185 -5.60 15.25 13.86
C ASP A 185 -4.38 15.89 13.20
N ALA A 186 -3.17 15.48 13.61
CA ALA A 186 -1.94 15.94 12.99
C ALA A 186 -1.84 15.46 11.53
N VAL A 187 -2.22 14.21 11.25
CA VAL A 187 -2.28 13.65 9.89
C VAL A 187 -3.29 14.43 9.05
N ILE A 188 -4.51 14.64 9.55
CA ILE A 188 -5.58 15.36 8.85
C ILE A 188 -5.13 16.81 8.54
N LYS A 189 -4.55 17.52 9.51
CA LYS A 189 -4.03 18.88 9.28
C LYS A 189 -2.92 18.90 8.24
N TYR A 190 -2.02 17.91 8.26
CA TYR A 190 -0.96 17.79 7.28
C TYR A 190 -1.52 17.57 5.87
N ILE A 191 -2.48 16.65 5.68
CA ILE A 191 -3.08 16.40 4.36
C ILE A 191 -3.91 17.57 3.86
N SER A 192 -4.70 18.22 4.73
CA SER A 192 -5.53 19.36 4.33
C SER A 192 -4.65 20.52 3.87
N LYS A 193 -3.49 20.74 4.51
CA LYS A 193 -2.52 21.75 4.09
C LYS A 193 -1.81 21.38 2.79
N LYS A 194 -1.42 20.11 2.61
CA LYS A 194 -0.65 19.66 1.44
C LYS A 194 -1.52 19.54 0.19
N TYR A 195 -2.73 18.99 0.33
CA TYR A 195 -3.61 18.63 -0.78
C TYR A 195 -4.83 19.55 -0.94
N HIS A 196 -5.03 20.53 -0.04
CA HIS A 196 -6.15 21.49 -0.08
C HIS A 196 -7.52 20.81 -0.10
N VAL A 197 -7.67 19.78 0.73
CA VAL A 197 -8.89 18.96 0.86
C VAL A 197 -9.48 19.13 2.25
N ALA A 198 -10.82 19.19 2.32
CA ALA A 198 -11.53 19.42 3.57
C ALA A 198 -11.74 18.14 4.38
N ASP A 199 -11.73 16.98 3.73
CA ASP A 199 -12.10 15.70 4.34
C ASP A 199 -11.29 14.52 3.74
N PRO A 200 -11.04 13.43 4.50
CA PRO A 200 -10.37 12.23 4.01
C PRO A 200 -11.09 11.55 2.83
N VAL A 201 -12.42 11.69 2.68
CA VAL A 201 -13.14 11.15 1.52
C VAL A 201 -12.76 11.90 0.24
N GLU A 202 -12.78 13.24 0.27
CA GLU A 202 -12.37 14.08 -0.87
C GLU A 202 -10.89 13.86 -1.23
N PHE A 203 -10.05 13.65 -0.21
CA PHE A 203 -8.66 13.26 -0.41
C PHE A 203 -8.54 11.95 -1.20
N ASN A 204 -9.23 10.90 -0.76
CA ASN A 204 -9.17 9.58 -1.40
C ASN A 204 -9.59 9.63 -2.87
N ASP A 205 -10.68 10.32 -3.22
CA ASP A 205 -11.17 10.43 -4.60
C ASP A 205 -10.18 11.17 -5.52
N ARG A 206 -9.62 12.29 -5.03
CA ARG A 206 -8.63 13.08 -5.76
C ARG A 206 -7.35 12.28 -5.99
N ILE A 207 -6.88 11.58 -4.97
CA ILE A 207 -5.67 10.77 -5.03
C ILE A 207 -5.84 9.56 -5.95
N ASN A 208 -6.96 8.85 -5.88
CA ASN A 208 -7.22 7.70 -6.74
C ASN A 208 -7.21 8.08 -8.22
N THR A 209 -7.81 9.23 -8.56
CA THR A 209 -7.80 9.77 -9.93
C THR A 209 -6.38 10.13 -10.38
N ARG A 210 -5.61 10.80 -9.51
CA ARG A 210 -4.22 11.18 -9.80
C ARG A 210 -3.31 9.96 -9.98
N LEU A 211 -3.46 8.95 -9.12
CA LEU A 211 -2.69 7.70 -9.16
C LEU A 211 -2.95 6.91 -10.45
N ALA A 212 -4.20 6.87 -10.94
CA ALA A 212 -4.52 6.21 -12.20
C ALA A 212 -3.77 6.86 -13.39
N PHE A 213 -3.73 8.19 -13.44
CA PHE A 213 -2.99 8.93 -14.47
C PHE A 213 -1.48 8.69 -14.36
N ILE A 214 -0.92 8.80 -13.15
CA ILE A 214 0.52 8.59 -12.90
C ILE A 214 0.93 7.17 -13.27
N ASN A 215 0.17 6.15 -12.86
CA ASN A 215 0.46 4.76 -13.18
C ASN A 215 0.57 4.55 -14.70
N LYS A 216 -0.39 5.04 -15.48
CA LYS A 216 -0.36 4.95 -16.94
C LYS A 216 0.85 5.68 -17.53
N ALA A 217 1.15 6.89 -17.04
CA ALA A 217 2.28 7.67 -17.52
C ALA A 217 3.64 7.00 -17.21
N THR A 218 3.78 6.39 -16.03
CA THR A 218 4.98 5.67 -15.58
C THR A 218 5.21 4.42 -16.44
N TYR A 219 4.19 3.59 -16.66
CA TYR A 219 4.30 2.41 -17.53
C TYR A 219 4.61 2.77 -18.98
N ASN A 220 3.92 3.77 -19.53
CA ASN A 220 4.18 4.23 -20.90
C ASN A 220 5.60 4.77 -21.06
N SER A 221 6.14 5.49 -20.06
CA SER A 221 7.51 6.01 -20.11
C SER A 221 8.54 4.87 -20.06
N SER A 222 8.32 3.86 -19.23
CA SER A 222 9.17 2.66 -19.19
C SER A 222 9.16 1.89 -20.51
N LEU A 223 7.98 1.66 -21.11
CA LEU A 223 7.86 1.03 -22.42
C LEU A 223 8.53 1.85 -23.53
N ALA A 224 8.41 3.18 -23.50
CA ALA A 224 9.06 4.06 -24.47
C ALA A 224 10.59 3.97 -24.39
N MET A 225 11.16 3.91 -23.18
CA MET A 225 12.61 3.70 -23.00
C MET A 225 13.07 2.36 -23.58
N LEU A 226 12.36 1.27 -23.27
CA LEU A 226 12.69 -0.05 -23.81
C LEU A 226 12.55 -0.08 -25.34
N ALA A 227 11.55 0.61 -25.91
CA ALA A 227 11.39 0.75 -27.35
C ALA A 227 12.58 1.49 -27.99
N CYS A 228 13.09 2.57 -27.38
CA CYS A 228 14.29 3.26 -27.85
C CYS A 228 15.49 2.31 -27.96
N VAL A 229 15.68 1.45 -26.96
CA VAL A 229 16.78 0.48 -26.91
C VAL A 229 16.61 -0.60 -27.98
N VAL A 230 15.39 -1.10 -28.18
CA VAL A 230 15.08 -2.06 -29.25
C VAL A 230 15.35 -1.45 -30.63
N VAL A 231 14.99 -0.18 -30.85
CA VAL A 231 15.30 0.54 -32.10
C VAL A 231 16.81 0.69 -32.28
N ALA A 232 17.55 1.05 -31.23
CA ALA A 232 19.02 1.13 -31.28
C ALA A 232 19.67 -0.22 -31.63
N LEU A 233 19.17 -1.32 -31.06
CA LEU A 233 19.60 -2.68 -31.42
C LEU A 233 19.22 -3.06 -32.86
N GLY A 234 18.03 -2.67 -33.33
CA GLY A 234 17.60 -2.87 -34.71
C GLY A 234 18.53 -2.17 -35.70
N LEU A 235 18.90 -0.92 -35.42
CA LEU A 235 19.89 -0.17 -36.19
C LEU A 235 21.25 -0.87 -36.21
N TRP A 236 21.68 -1.44 -35.08
CA TRP A 236 22.90 -2.24 -35.00
C TRP A 236 22.87 -3.44 -35.97
N LEU A 237 21.76 -4.17 -36.02
CA LEU A 237 21.60 -5.34 -36.88
C LEU A 237 21.64 -4.97 -38.37
N ILE A 238 20.95 -3.90 -38.76
CA ILE A 238 20.91 -3.42 -40.15
C ILE A 238 22.29 -2.97 -40.60
N MET A 239 23.02 -2.25 -39.75
CA MET A 239 24.32 -1.67 -40.08
C MET A 239 25.51 -2.59 -39.83
N ARG A 240 25.26 -3.88 -39.54
CA ARG A 240 26.30 -4.88 -39.23
C ARG A 240 27.39 -5.01 -40.29
N LYS A 241 27.09 -4.72 -41.56
CA LYS A 241 28.06 -4.82 -42.68
C LYS A 241 28.98 -3.61 -42.82
N HIS A 242 28.71 -2.51 -42.12
CA HIS A 242 29.46 -1.26 -42.25
C HIS A 242 30.49 -1.08 -41.13
N VAL A 243 31.69 -1.62 -41.34
CA VAL A 243 32.74 -1.69 -40.32
C VAL A 243 33.13 -0.33 -39.72
N ARG A 244 33.06 0.74 -40.53
CA ARG A 244 33.42 2.11 -40.12
C ARG A 244 32.45 2.74 -39.11
N LEU A 245 31.21 2.26 -39.02
CA LEU A 245 30.17 2.80 -38.13
C LEU A 245 30.14 2.12 -36.76
N HIS A 246 30.83 0.99 -36.59
CA HIS A 246 30.78 0.20 -35.34
C HIS A 246 31.23 1.00 -34.11
N THR A 247 32.30 1.78 -34.23
CA THR A 247 32.80 2.60 -33.11
C THR A 247 31.73 3.57 -32.62
N THR A 248 31.16 4.36 -33.53
CA THR A 248 30.14 5.36 -33.18
C THR A 248 28.86 4.71 -32.65
N LEU A 249 28.37 3.67 -33.32
CA LEU A 249 27.21 2.91 -32.86
C LEU A 249 27.44 2.37 -31.45
N PHE A 250 28.63 1.84 -31.16
CA PHE A 250 28.89 1.16 -29.89
C PHE A 250 28.96 2.15 -28.74
N VAL A 251 29.62 3.28 -28.96
CA VAL A 251 29.72 4.36 -27.97
C VAL A 251 28.33 4.92 -27.66
N MET A 252 27.50 5.16 -28.68
CA MET A 252 26.12 5.58 -28.46
C MET A 252 25.36 4.52 -27.69
N SER A 253 25.48 3.25 -28.06
CA SER A 253 24.85 2.15 -27.34
C SER A 253 25.28 2.04 -25.87
N LEU A 254 26.53 2.37 -25.52
CA LEU A 254 26.96 2.46 -24.12
C LEU A 254 26.25 3.58 -23.35
N LEU A 255 25.96 4.71 -24.00
CA LEU A 255 25.21 5.81 -23.38
C LEU A 255 23.76 5.39 -23.08
N PHE A 256 23.10 4.68 -24.01
CA PHE A 256 21.79 4.07 -23.74
C PHE A 256 21.84 3.15 -22.51
N ALA A 257 22.85 2.27 -22.44
CA ALA A 257 23.02 1.36 -21.31
C ALA A 257 23.23 2.10 -19.99
N PHE A 258 23.97 3.21 -20.02
CA PHE A 258 24.19 4.06 -18.86
C PHE A 258 22.90 4.73 -18.38
N VAL A 259 22.08 5.26 -19.29
CA VAL A 259 20.78 5.85 -18.96
C VAL A 259 19.85 4.81 -18.34
N LEU A 260 19.72 3.61 -18.94
CA LEU A 260 18.93 2.53 -18.37
C LEU A 260 19.40 2.11 -16.98
N LEU A 261 20.72 2.02 -16.75
CA LEU A 261 21.27 1.64 -15.44
C LEU A 261 20.91 2.67 -14.37
N VAL A 262 21.11 3.97 -14.66
CA VAL A 262 20.78 5.05 -13.72
C VAL A 262 19.29 5.06 -13.41
N VAL A 263 18.44 4.95 -14.43
CA VAL A 263 16.98 4.97 -14.23
C VAL A 263 16.49 3.70 -13.53
N GLY A 264 16.98 2.52 -13.94
CA GLY A 264 16.59 1.23 -13.34
C GLY A 264 17.03 1.06 -11.89
N THR A 265 18.10 1.72 -11.46
CA THR A 265 18.58 1.69 -10.06
C THR A 265 17.93 2.75 -9.18
N THR A 266 17.52 3.89 -9.75
CA THR A 266 16.89 5.00 -9.01
C THR A 266 15.37 4.90 -8.94
N ALA A 267 14.70 4.34 -9.95
CA ALA A 267 13.26 4.16 -9.94
C ALA A 267 12.84 3.01 -9.00
N PRO A 268 11.66 3.09 -8.37
CA PRO A 268 11.12 1.99 -7.56
C PRO A 268 11.05 0.69 -8.36
N ILE A 269 11.49 -0.40 -7.73
CA ILE A 269 11.52 -1.75 -8.32
C ILE A 269 10.42 -2.64 -7.75
N ILE A 270 10.05 -2.43 -6.48
CA ILE A 270 9.05 -3.22 -5.78
C ILE A 270 8.19 -2.29 -4.91
N GLU A 271 6.90 -2.58 -4.93
CA GLU A 271 5.89 -1.97 -4.07
C GLU A 271 5.23 -3.08 -3.27
N VAL A 272 5.13 -2.89 -1.96
CA VAL A 272 4.48 -3.80 -1.01
C VAL A 272 3.30 -3.05 -0.42
N ASP A 273 2.09 -3.55 -0.65
CA ASP A 273 0.84 -2.94 -0.19
C ASP A 273 -0.08 -4.05 0.32
N ALA A 274 -0.24 -4.13 1.64
CA ALA A 274 -1.11 -5.06 2.33
C ALA A 274 -2.20 -4.29 3.06
N ARG A 275 -3.46 -4.68 2.85
CA ARG A 275 -4.62 -3.97 3.42
C ARG A 275 -5.80 -4.89 3.69
N ILE A 276 -6.65 -4.47 4.63
CA ILE A 276 -8.01 -4.98 4.78
C ILE A 276 -8.89 -4.12 3.90
N HIS A 277 -9.37 -4.68 2.79
CA HIS A 277 -10.18 -3.98 1.81
C HIS A 277 -11.54 -3.56 2.40
N ALA A 278 -12.21 -4.50 3.07
CA ALA A 278 -13.47 -4.23 3.76
C ALA A 278 -13.58 -5.11 5.00
N LEU A 279 -13.95 -4.52 6.13
CA LEU A 279 -14.38 -5.21 7.33
C LEU A 279 -15.81 -4.79 7.62
N ASN A 280 -16.75 -5.69 7.37
CA ASN A 280 -18.16 -5.50 7.60
C ASN A 280 -18.57 -6.31 8.83
N PHE A 281 -19.19 -5.66 9.80
CA PHE A 281 -19.72 -6.35 10.97
C PHE A 281 -21.14 -5.90 11.26
N SER A 282 -21.98 -6.83 11.72
CA SER A 282 -23.39 -6.56 12.00
C SER A 282 -23.63 -6.46 13.50
N ILE A 283 -24.07 -5.29 13.99
CA ILE A 283 -24.49 -5.09 15.38
C ILE A 283 -25.91 -4.55 15.39
N LEU A 284 -26.79 -5.14 16.22
CA LEU A 284 -28.19 -4.72 16.35
C LEU A 284 -28.96 -4.70 15.01
N GLY A 285 -28.56 -5.54 14.04
CA GLY A 285 -29.16 -5.60 12.70
C GLY A 285 -28.68 -4.49 11.75
N GLU A 286 -27.82 -3.58 12.21
CA GLU A 286 -27.16 -2.57 11.38
C GLU A 286 -25.78 -3.07 10.96
N LYS A 287 -25.39 -2.78 9.71
CA LYS A 287 -24.05 -3.09 9.20
C LYS A 287 -23.14 -1.89 9.42
N ILE A 288 -22.02 -2.14 10.08
CA ILE A 288 -20.94 -1.17 10.19
C ILE A 288 -19.78 -1.68 9.32
N ALA A 289 -19.22 -0.78 8.51
CA ALA A 289 -18.11 -1.08 7.61
C ALA A 289 -16.89 -0.22 7.93
N PHE A 290 -15.71 -0.83 7.87
CA PHE A 290 -14.41 -0.18 7.75
C PHE A 290 -13.83 -0.55 6.39
N GLU A 291 -13.57 0.46 5.55
CA GLU A 291 -13.06 0.26 4.20
C GLU A 291 -11.61 0.72 4.10
N ASN A 292 -10.84 0.08 3.21
CA ASN A 292 -9.50 0.48 2.82
C ASN A 292 -8.53 0.69 3.99
N GLN A 293 -8.44 -0.26 4.90
CA GLN A 293 -7.54 -0.18 6.05
C GLN A 293 -6.14 -0.69 5.68
N VAL A 294 -5.19 0.23 5.51
CA VAL A 294 -3.82 -0.10 5.13
C VAL A 294 -3.05 -0.63 6.34
N LEU A 295 -2.53 -1.85 6.20
CA LEU A 295 -1.72 -2.53 7.21
C LEU A 295 -0.24 -2.16 7.06
N PHE A 296 0.25 -2.22 5.81
CA PHE A 296 1.64 -1.97 5.49
C PHE A 296 1.78 -1.47 4.06
N TYR A 297 2.55 -0.39 3.88
CA TYR A 297 2.90 0.13 2.58
C TYR A 297 4.37 0.52 2.53
N GLN A 298 5.10 0.04 1.51
CA GLN A 298 6.43 0.53 1.16
C GLN A 298 6.68 0.41 -0.34
N SER A 299 7.35 1.41 -0.91
CA SER A 299 7.87 1.38 -2.28
C SER A 299 9.36 1.72 -2.23
N LYS A 300 10.22 0.90 -2.85
CA LYS A 300 11.68 1.12 -2.82
C LYS A 300 12.35 0.83 -4.15
N SER A 301 13.36 1.64 -4.46
CA SER A 301 14.32 1.41 -5.56
C SER A 301 15.52 0.59 -5.08
N ILE A 302 16.41 0.18 -5.98
CA ILE A 302 17.66 -0.51 -5.61
C ILE A 302 18.49 0.38 -4.68
N ILE A 303 18.64 1.66 -5.03
CA ILE A 303 19.34 2.64 -4.19
C ILE A 303 18.63 2.81 -2.84
N GLY A 304 17.28 2.86 -2.85
CA GLY A 304 16.50 2.95 -1.62
C GLY A 304 16.72 1.75 -0.69
N ILE A 305 16.81 0.53 -1.23
CA ILE A 305 17.12 -0.67 -0.44
C ILE A 305 18.54 -0.60 0.12
N ILE A 306 19.52 -0.21 -0.69
CA ILE A 306 20.92 -0.05 -0.24
C ILE A 306 21.00 0.97 0.90
N GLU A 307 20.34 2.12 0.75
CA GLU A 307 20.31 3.16 1.78
C GLU A 307 19.68 2.65 3.08
N VAL A 308 18.55 1.95 3.00
CA VAL A 308 17.90 1.34 4.16
C VAL A 308 18.82 0.34 4.85
N LEU A 309 19.52 -0.51 4.09
CA LEU A 309 20.45 -1.51 4.64
C LEU A 309 21.67 -0.88 5.33
N ILE A 310 22.25 0.16 4.76
CA ILE A 310 23.41 0.86 5.32
C ILE A 310 23.03 1.66 6.58
N LYS A 311 21.81 2.19 6.65
CA LYS A 311 21.31 2.90 7.84
C LYS A 311 20.93 1.97 8.99
N GLN A 312 20.85 0.66 8.76
CA GLN A 312 20.56 -0.26 9.85
C GLN A 312 21.74 -0.35 10.84
N PRO A 313 21.47 -0.43 12.15
CA PRO A 313 22.52 -0.52 13.17
C PRO A 313 23.26 -1.86 13.17
N LYS A 314 22.80 -2.86 12.41
CA LYS A 314 23.38 -4.20 12.35
C LYS A 314 24.55 -4.26 11.36
N PRO A 315 25.75 -4.70 11.77
CA PRO A 315 26.93 -4.72 10.90
C PRO A 315 26.72 -5.60 9.65
N ASP A 316 26.01 -6.72 9.79
CA ASP A 316 25.72 -7.64 8.67
C ASP A 316 24.93 -6.94 7.55
N SER A 317 23.95 -6.11 7.91
CA SER A 317 23.12 -5.37 6.97
C SER A 317 23.92 -4.31 6.23
N VAL A 318 24.83 -3.62 6.92
CA VAL A 318 25.73 -2.63 6.32
C VAL A 318 26.66 -3.27 5.30
N VAL A 319 27.24 -4.43 5.62
CA VAL A 319 28.10 -5.18 4.70
C VAL A 319 27.35 -5.58 3.43
N ILE A 320 26.13 -6.12 3.57
CA ILE A 320 25.29 -6.48 2.41
C ILE A 320 24.97 -5.24 1.57
N GLY A 321 24.59 -4.12 2.20
CA GLY A 321 24.33 -2.86 1.50
C GLY A 321 25.55 -2.34 0.72
N ALA A 322 26.75 -2.39 1.32
CA ALA A 322 28.00 -2.01 0.67
C ALA A 322 28.35 -2.93 -0.52
N LEU A 323 28.15 -4.24 -0.39
CA LEU A 323 28.35 -5.20 -1.48
C LEU A 323 27.38 -4.95 -2.63
N LEU A 324 26.09 -4.70 -2.35
CA LEU A 324 25.11 -4.37 -3.38
C LEU A 324 25.48 -3.08 -4.12
N LEU A 325 25.90 -2.04 -3.40
CA LEU A 325 26.37 -0.80 -4.02
C LEU A 325 27.57 -1.05 -4.96
N LEU A 326 28.53 -1.85 -4.50
CA LEU A 326 29.74 -2.17 -5.25
C LEU A 326 29.43 -2.98 -6.52
N PHE A 327 28.70 -4.09 -6.39
CA PHE A 327 28.53 -5.07 -7.47
C PHE A 327 27.34 -4.78 -8.40
N VAL A 328 26.30 -4.10 -7.93
CA VAL A 328 25.08 -3.83 -8.72
C VAL A 328 25.12 -2.45 -9.38
N ILE A 329 25.91 -1.50 -8.87
CA ILE A 329 25.95 -0.13 -9.37
C ILE A 329 27.37 0.28 -9.79
N ILE A 330 28.32 0.30 -8.86
CA ILE A 330 29.66 0.84 -9.12
C ILE A 330 30.39 0.03 -10.19
N LEU A 331 30.44 -1.29 -10.05
CA LEU A 331 31.13 -2.17 -10.99
C LEU A 331 30.51 -2.11 -12.41
N PRO A 332 29.17 -2.18 -12.59
CA PRO A 332 28.53 -1.94 -13.87
C PRO A 332 28.88 -0.60 -14.53
N ILE A 333 28.93 0.49 -13.76
CA ILE A 333 29.34 1.81 -14.27
C ILE A 333 30.79 1.79 -14.73
N LEU A 334 31.71 1.29 -13.89
CA LEU A 334 33.14 1.16 -14.22
C LEU A 334 33.36 0.30 -15.48
N ARG A 335 32.56 -0.74 -15.65
CA ARG A 335 32.61 -1.61 -16.82
C ARG A 335 32.14 -0.91 -18.09
N LEU A 336 31.03 -0.16 -18.03
CA LEU A 336 30.54 0.63 -19.17
C LEU A 336 31.56 1.68 -19.59
N THR A 337 32.17 2.39 -18.64
CA THR A 337 33.20 3.39 -18.93
C THR A 337 34.47 2.74 -19.48
N ALA A 338 34.92 1.62 -18.92
CA ALA A 338 36.07 0.87 -19.41
C ALA A 338 35.87 0.40 -20.87
N LYS A 339 34.69 -0.10 -21.22
CA LYS A 339 34.35 -0.48 -22.61
C LYS A 339 34.39 0.71 -23.57
N GLY A 340 33.91 1.87 -23.13
CA GLY A 340 33.98 3.11 -23.91
C GLY A 340 35.43 3.54 -24.14
N ILE A 341 36.21 3.63 -23.07
CA ILE A 341 37.63 4.01 -23.12
C ILE A 341 38.41 3.03 -24.02
N HIS A 342 38.19 1.72 -23.90
CA HIS A 342 38.89 0.73 -24.71
C HIS A 342 38.70 0.91 -26.22
N ILE A 343 37.53 1.37 -26.65
CA ILE A 343 37.24 1.59 -28.08
C ILE A 343 37.76 2.94 -28.58
N LEU A 344 37.78 3.98 -27.74
CA LEU A 344 38.26 5.31 -28.12
C LEU A 344 39.78 5.48 -27.96
N ALA A 345 40.43 4.65 -27.13
CA ALA A 345 41.80 4.90 -26.72
C ALA A 345 42.86 4.33 -27.67
N ASN A 346 44.02 5.01 -27.70
CA ASN A 346 45.20 4.59 -28.46
C ASN A 346 45.81 3.30 -27.90
N ASP A 347 46.62 2.61 -28.72
CA ASP A 347 47.23 1.29 -28.42
C ASP A 347 47.97 1.19 -27.08
N ARG A 348 48.48 2.29 -26.51
CA ARG A 348 49.11 2.28 -25.17
C ARG A 348 48.10 2.07 -24.04
N ILE A 349 46.96 2.76 -24.08
CA ILE A 349 45.94 2.68 -23.03
C ILE A 349 45.18 1.36 -23.15
N ARG A 350 44.98 0.89 -24.38
CA ARG A 350 44.36 -0.41 -24.70
C ARG A 350 45.13 -1.61 -24.09
N LYS A 351 46.46 -1.49 -23.95
CA LYS A 351 47.32 -2.52 -23.36
C LYS A 351 47.33 -2.55 -21.82
N ASN A 352 46.70 -1.59 -21.14
CA ASN A 352 46.68 -1.59 -19.67
C ASN A 352 45.85 -2.78 -19.16
N GLY A 353 46.49 -3.66 -18.38
CA GLY A 353 45.88 -4.90 -17.87
C GLY A 353 44.61 -4.65 -17.05
N VAL A 354 44.57 -3.56 -16.27
CA VAL A 354 43.39 -3.21 -15.45
C VAL A 354 42.20 -2.81 -16.32
N LEU A 355 42.44 -2.00 -17.36
CA LEU A 355 41.38 -1.57 -18.29
C LEU A 355 40.83 -2.76 -19.08
N ARG A 356 41.72 -3.64 -19.56
CA ARG A 356 41.33 -4.85 -20.28
C ARG A 356 40.55 -5.82 -19.40
N TYR A 357 41.00 -6.03 -18.16
CA TYR A 357 40.29 -6.81 -17.17
C TYR A 357 38.89 -6.25 -16.91
N LEU A 358 38.78 -4.94 -16.65
CA LEU A 358 37.50 -4.26 -16.42
C LEU A 358 36.57 -4.33 -17.62
N ALA A 359 37.07 -4.22 -18.86
CA ALA A 359 36.24 -4.24 -20.05
C ALA A 359 35.73 -5.66 -20.42
N PHE A 360 36.58 -6.69 -20.28
CA PHE A 360 36.31 -8.03 -20.82
C PHE A 360 36.10 -9.13 -19.77
N GLU A 361 36.78 -9.08 -18.62
CA GLU A 361 36.83 -10.18 -17.65
C GLU A 361 36.01 -9.93 -16.38
N SER A 362 35.84 -8.66 -15.99
CA SER A 362 35.08 -8.24 -14.80
C SER A 362 33.59 -8.63 -14.84
N GLY A 363 33.09 -9.06 -16.01
CA GLY A 363 31.70 -9.45 -16.19
C GLY A 363 31.26 -10.65 -15.36
N LYS A 364 32.19 -11.44 -14.82
CA LYS A 364 31.86 -12.53 -13.87
C LYS A 364 31.45 -12.01 -12.49
N TRP A 365 31.86 -10.79 -12.15
CA TRP A 365 31.57 -10.15 -10.86
C TRP A 365 30.35 -9.21 -10.94
N ASP A 366 29.85 -8.96 -12.14
CA ASP A 366 28.67 -8.14 -12.38
C ASP A 366 27.43 -8.90 -11.89
N MET A 367 26.91 -8.49 -10.72
CA MET A 367 25.82 -9.17 -10.02
C MET A 367 24.44 -8.59 -10.42
N ALA A 368 24.37 -7.79 -11.49
CA ALA A 368 23.11 -7.17 -11.91
C ALA A 368 22.05 -8.21 -12.32
N ASP A 369 22.47 -9.33 -12.92
CA ASP A 369 21.59 -10.45 -13.26
C ASP A 369 21.08 -11.22 -12.03
N VAL A 370 21.95 -11.49 -11.06
CA VAL A 370 21.57 -12.11 -9.78
C VAL A 370 20.63 -11.19 -9.01
N MET A 371 20.82 -9.87 -9.07
CA MET A 371 19.90 -8.91 -8.46
C MET A 371 18.49 -9.00 -9.07
N VAL A 372 18.37 -9.15 -10.40
CA VAL A 372 17.06 -9.35 -11.05
C VAL A 372 16.33 -10.57 -10.50
N VAL A 373 17.05 -11.69 -10.37
CA VAL A 373 16.48 -12.93 -9.80
C VAL A 373 16.16 -12.75 -8.32
N GLY A 374 17.02 -12.07 -7.57
CA GLY A 374 16.81 -11.75 -6.15
C GLY A 374 15.53 -10.95 -5.92
N ILE A 375 15.32 -9.88 -6.68
CA ILE A 375 14.09 -9.06 -6.60
C ILE A 375 12.86 -9.90 -6.94
N LEU A 376 12.95 -10.75 -7.97
CA LEU A 376 11.84 -11.64 -8.34
C LEU A 376 11.51 -12.66 -7.25
N MET A 377 12.52 -13.27 -6.64
CA MET A 377 12.34 -14.19 -5.50
C MET A 377 11.77 -13.48 -4.28
N THR A 378 12.21 -12.26 -3.99
CA THR A 378 11.62 -11.42 -2.94
C THR A 378 10.16 -11.10 -3.23
N TYR A 379 9.82 -10.75 -4.48
CA TYR A 379 8.44 -10.50 -4.88
C TYR A 379 7.56 -11.74 -4.69
N ILE A 380 7.99 -12.91 -5.17
CA ILE A 380 7.25 -14.17 -5.02
C ILE A 380 7.10 -14.54 -3.54
N GLY A 381 8.17 -14.42 -2.77
CA GLY A 381 8.18 -14.72 -1.33
C GLY A 381 7.27 -13.80 -0.53
N LEU A 382 7.37 -12.48 -0.71
CA LEU A 382 6.49 -11.51 -0.05
C LEU A 382 5.04 -11.70 -0.46
N ASN A 383 4.77 -11.90 -1.76
CA ASN A 383 3.41 -12.11 -2.24
C ASN A 383 2.79 -13.39 -1.63
N GLY A 384 3.56 -14.48 -1.55
CA GLY A 384 3.12 -15.73 -0.94
C GLY A 384 2.87 -15.60 0.57
N ILE A 385 3.81 -15.01 1.31
CA ILE A 385 3.71 -14.83 2.76
C ILE A 385 2.55 -13.89 3.09
N LEU A 386 2.50 -12.70 2.47
CA LEU A 386 1.44 -11.72 2.73
C LEU A 386 0.07 -12.29 2.39
N LYS A 387 -0.09 -12.98 1.26
CA LYS A 387 -1.35 -13.62 0.90
C LYS A 387 -1.77 -14.66 1.94
N SER A 388 -0.85 -15.49 2.43
CA SER A 388 -1.15 -16.47 3.48
C SER A 388 -1.56 -15.81 4.80
N GLN A 389 -0.82 -14.79 5.23
CA GLN A 389 -1.12 -14.06 6.47
C GLN A 389 -2.45 -13.31 6.38
N LEU A 390 -2.75 -12.69 5.23
CA LEU A 390 -4.00 -11.99 4.97
C LEU A 390 -5.19 -12.94 4.88
N SER A 391 -5.03 -14.13 4.27
CA SER A 391 -6.11 -15.14 4.22
C SER A 391 -6.55 -15.61 5.60
N ASN A 392 -5.65 -15.61 6.60
CA ASN A 392 -5.99 -15.92 7.99
C ASN A 392 -6.88 -14.84 8.64
N LEU A 393 -6.92 -13.64 8.06
CA LEU A 393 -7.77 -12.53 8.50
C LEU A 393 -9.10 -12.48 7.72
N GLU A 394 -9.26 -13.28 6.65
CA GLU A 394 -10.50 -13.38 5.87
C GLU A 394 -11.51 -14.26 6.57
N ILE A 395 -12.34 -13.63 7.39
CA ILE A 395 -13.43 -14.28 8.11
C ILE A 395 -14.72 -14.04 7.34
N HIS A 396 -15.44 -15.11 7.01
CA HIS A 396 -16.71 -15.05 6.30
C HIS A 396 -17.81 -15.72 7.13
N ASN A 397 -18.45 -14.94 8.00
CA ASN A 397 -19.56 -15.38 8.85
C ASN A 397 -20.71 -14.37 8.80
N ASP A 398 -21.91 -14.75 9.25
CA ASP A 398 -23.10 -13.89 9.25
C ASP A 398 -22.92 -12.59 10.07
N VAL A 399 -22.01 -12.58 11.04
CA VAL A 399 -21.77 -11.46 11.96
C VAL A 399 -20.57 -10.61 11.54
N LEU A 400 -19.55 -11.20 10.93
CA LEU A 400 -18.29 -10.56 10.55
C LEU A 400 -17.86 -11.08 9.18
N ASN A 401 -17.71 -10.17 8.23
CA ASN A 401 -17.20 -10.42 6.90
C ASN A 401 -16.00 -9.52 6.63
N THR A 402 -14.82 -10.11 6.52
CA THR A 402 -13.55 -9.41 6.29
C THR A 402 -12.96 -9.83 4.95
N MET A 403 -12.66 -8.86 4.09
CA MET A 403 -12.01 -9.01 2.81
C MET A 403 -10.63 -8.39 2.87
N THR A 404 -9.60 -9.15 2.50
CA THR A 404 -8.22 -8.66 2.47
C THR A 404 -7.71 -8.54 1.04
N GLU A 405 -6.70 -7.69 0.83
CA GLU A 405 -6.13 -7.49 -0.49
C GLU A 405 -4.61 -7.36 -0.40
N ASN A 406 -3.91 -8.08 -1.28
CA ASN A 406 -2.48 -7.97 -1.46
C ASN A 406 -2.16 -7.34 -2.81
N ASN A 407 -1.72 -6.08 -2.77
CA ASN A 407 -1.38 -5.29 -3.94
C ASN A 407 0.13 -5.18 -4.15
N THR A 408 0.92 -6.10 -3.59
CA THR A 408 2.35 -6.21 -3.88
C THR A 408 2.57 -6.36 -5.39
N ALA A 409 3.41 -5.49 -5.96
CA ALA A 409 3.64 -5.43 -7.40
C ALA A 409 5.08 -5.04 -7.73
N LEU A 410 5.60 -5.63 -8.81
CA LEU A 410 6.82 -5.16 -9.46
C LEU A 410 6.55 -3.83 -10.16
N GLN A 411 7.45 -2.88 -9.98
CA GLN A 411 7.29 -1.52 -10.49
C GLN A 411 8.05 -1.32 -11.81
N PRO A 412 7.73 -0.29 -12.60
CA PRO A 412 8.38 -0.01 -13.88
C PRO A 412 9.91 0.09 -13.84
N GLY A 413 10.51 0.45 -12.69
CA GLY A 413 11.97 0.45 -12.52
C GLY A 413 12.58 -0.95 -12.63
N TYR A 414 11.88 -2.00 -12.18
CA TYR A 414 12.34 -3.39 -12.33
C TYR A 414 12.48 -3.76 -13.79
N PHE A 415 11.48 -3.46 -14.62
CA PHE A 415 11.51 -3.79 -16.05
C PHE A 415 12.60 -3.01 -16.81
N VAL A 416 12.84 -1.74 -16.45
CA VAL A 416 13.96 -0.96 -17.00
C VAL A 416 15.30 -1.57 -16.62
N PHE A 417 15.45 -2.01 -15.37
CA PHE A 417 16.68 -2.65 -14.90
C PHE A 417 16.91 -4.02 -15.58
N VAL A 418 15.87 -4.82 -15.77
CA VAL A 418 15.96 -6.05 -16.59
C VAL A 418 16.38 -5.73 -18.01
N GLY A 419 15.78 -4.69 -18.62
CA GLY A 419 16.17 -4.20 -19.94
C GLY A 419 17.65 -3.83 -20.01
N TYR A 420 18.17 -3.14 -18.99
CA TYR A 420 19.60 -2.86 -18.85
C TYR A 420 20.44 -4.13 -18.84
N VAL A 421 20.12 -5.11 -17.98
CA VAL A 421 20.91 -6.35 -17.85
C VAL A 421 20.99 -7.11 -19.17
N VAL A 422 19.84 -7.31 -19.83
CA VAL A 422 19.77 -7.97 -21.13
C VAL A 422 20.57 -7.19 -22.17
N TYR A 423 20.42 -5.87 -22.21
CA TYR A 423 21.13 -5.01 -23.14
C TYR A 423 22.65 -5.01 -22.91
N ALA A 424 23.11 -5.01 -21.66
CA ALA A 424 24.52 -5.07 -21.30
C ALA A 424 25.18 -6.41 -21.69
N ILE A 425 24.44 -7.52 -21.60
CA ILE A 425 24.88 -8.83 -22.10
C ILE A 425 25.04 -8.78 -23.62
N ILE A 426 24.05 -8.26 -24.35
CA ILE A 426 24.09 -8.12 -25.81
C ILE A 426 25.28 -7.24 -26.23
N LEU A 427 25.50 -6.10 -25.57
CA LEU A 427 26.66 -5.23 -25.85
C LEU A 427 27.99 -5.92 -25.61
N SER A 428 28.07 -6.79 -24.61
CA SER A 428 29.28 -7.58 -24.35
C SER A 428 29.58 -8.57 -25.49
N VAL A 429 28.55 -9.19 -26.06
CA VAL A 429 28.69 -10.08 -27.23
C VAL A 429 29.07 -9.27 -28.49
N ILE A 430 28.45 -8.11 -28.68
CA ILE A 430 28.76 -7.20 -29.78
C ILE A 430 30.23 -6.76 -29.72
N LEU A 431 30.72 -6.34 -28.55
CA LEU A 431 32.11 -5.92 -28.35
C LEU A 431 33.10 -7.01 -28.74
N LYS A 432 32.86 -8.26 -28.31
CA LYS A 432 33.71 -9.42 -28.66
C LYS A 432 33.77 -9.65 -30.18
N ARG A 433 32.69 -9.38 -30.91
CA ARG A 433 32.66 -9.53 -32.38
C ARG A 433 33.41 -8.43 -33.11
N ILE A 434 33.45 -7.21 -32.58
CA ILE A 434 34.15 -6.07 -33.19
C ILE A 434 35.66 -6.15 -32.92
N THR A 435 36.05 -6.73 -31.79
CA THR A 435 37.46 -6.78 -31.35
C THR A 435 37.97 -8.22 -31.13
N PRO A 436 37.98 -9.08 -32.18
CA PRO A 436 38.35 -10.50 -32.03
C PRO A 436 39.81 -10.74 -31.65
N ASN A 437 40.72 -9.78 -31.93
CA ASN A 437 42.15 -9.92 -31.64
C ASN A 437 42.53 -9.54 -30.19
N ASP A 438 41.61 -8.94 -29.42
CA ASP A 438 41.87 -8.53 -28.03
C ASP A 438 41.24 -9.49 -27.00
N THR A 439 40.53 -10.52 -27.46
CA THR A 439 40.05 -11.64 -26.62
C THR A 439 41.11 -12.74 -26.59
N ILE A 440 41.83 -12.86 -25.46
CA ILE A 440 42.59 -14.07 -25.17
C ILE A 440 41.60 -15.11 -24.62
N ILE A 441 41.83 -16.35 -25.04
CA ILE A 441 41.23 -17.61 -24.55
C ILE A 441 41.06 -17.61 -23.03
#